data_AF-A0A914TZF4-F1
#
_entry.id   AF-A0A914TZF4-F1
#
_cell.length_a   1.000
_cell.length_b   1.000
_cell.length_c   1.000
_cell.angle_alpha   90.00
_cell.angle_beta   90.00
_cell.angle_gamma   90.00
#
_symmetry.space_group_name_H-M   'P 1'
#
loop_
_entity.id
_entity.type
_entity.pdbx_description
1 polymer ?
#
loop_
_entity_poly.entity_id
_entity_poly.type
_entity_poly.pdbx_seq_one_letter_code
_entity_poly.pdbx_strand_id
1 'polypeptide(L)'
;MGPNYKFFYTGDTGFCDEEYKKLGNKYGPFQLAAILIGCYCPRWFMKSQHINPEEAVAIHTHIKAEHTMGIHWGTYEMGSNEPYMEPRELFLKAAEHLSEGELFTVCHGETWKHLQK
;
A
#
# COMPACT_ATOMS: atom_id res chain seq x y z
N MET A 1 -0.40 -16.67 -10.90
CA MET A 1 -1.59 -15.81 -11.12
C MET A 1 -2.39 -16.42 -12.24
N GLY A 2 -3.67 -16.73 -12.03
CA GLY A 2 -4.55 -17.26 -13.06
C GLY A 2 -5.12 -16.14 -13.96
N PRO A 3 -5.88 -16.48 -15.03
CA PRO A 3 -6.39 -15.50 -15.99
C PRO A 3 -7.33 -14.45 -15.39
N ASN A 4 -7.91 -14.72 -14.21
CA ASN A 4 -8.85 -13.84 -13.51
C ASN A 4 -8.23 -13.14 -12.28
N TYR A 5 -6.92 -13.30 -12.05
CA TYR A 5 -6.26 -12.68 -10.91
C TYR A 5 -5.73 -11.30 -11.28
N LYS A 6 -6.27 -10.26 -10.62
CA LYS A 6 -5.87 -8.87 -10.81
C LYS A 6 -4.94 -8.43 -9.70
N PHE A 7 -3.75 -8.00 -10.10
CA PHE A 7 -2.76 -7.42 -9.22
C PHE A 7 -2.61 -5.92 -9.53
N PHE A 8 -2.53 -5.12 -8.48
CA PHE A 8 -2.25 -3.69 -8.58
C PHE A 8 -0.89 -3.36 -7.95
N TYR A 9 -0.11 -2.52 -8.62
CA TYR A 9 1.15 -2.00 -8.10
C TYR A 9 1.14 -0.49 -8.28
N THR A 10 1.36 0.26 -7.20
CA THR A 10 1.29 1.72 -7.23
C THR A 10 2.46 2.37 -7.96
N GLY A 11 3.65 1.76 -7.87
CA GLY A 11 4.89 2.51 -8.05
C GLY A 11 5.01 3.64 -7.03
N ASP A 12 5.83 4.63 -7.33
CA ASP A 12 5.94 5.87 -6.55
C ASP A 12 4.90 6.88 -7.02
N THR A 13 4.13 7.42 -6.08
CA THR A 13 2.99 8.28 -6.39
C THR A 13 2.59 9.15 -5.22
N GLY A 14 2.09 10.35 -5.51
CA GLY A 14 1.31 11.14 -4.57
C GLY A 14 -0.15 10.68 -4.50
N PHE A 15 -0.90 11.20 -3.54
CA PHE A 15 -2.29 10.79 -3.31
C PHE A 15 -3.27 11.63 -4.15
N CYS A 16 -4.10 10.95 -4.97
CA CYS A 16 -5.19 11.56 -5.72
C CYS A 16 -6.47 10.74 -5.55
N ASP A 17 -7.29 11.15 -4.58
CA ASP A 17 -8.52 10.47 -4.16
C ASP A 17 -9.45 10.09 -5.33
N GLU A 18 -9.76 11.04 -6.21
CA GLU A 18 -10.68 10.83 -7.33
C GLU A 18 -10.14 9.82 -8.37
N GLU A 19 -8.83 9.82 -8.63
CA GLU A 19 -8.24 8.90 -9.61
C GLU A 19 -8.22 7.46 -9.09
N TYR A 20 -7.95 7.24 -7.80
CA TYR A 20 -8.00 5.89 -7.22
C TYR A 20 -9.43 5.33 -7.18
N LYS A 21 -10.43 6.17 -6.89
CA LYS A 21 -11.85 5.77 -6.96
C LYS A 21 -12.26 5.37 -8.37
N LYS A 22 -11.88 6.17 -9.38
CA LYS A 22 -12.11 5.83 -10.80
C LYS A 22 -11.41 4.53 -11.18
N LEU A 23 -10.17 4.33 -10.75
CA LEU A 23 -9.40 3.12 -10.99
C LEU A 23 -10.08 1.88 -10.40
N GLY A 24 -10.52 1.94 -9.14
CA GLY A 24 -11.26 0.86 -8.50
C GLY A 24 -12.60 0.54 -9.15
N ASN A 25 -13.31 1.56 -9.64
CA ASN A 25 -14.56 1.37 -10.37
C ASN A 25 -14.36 0.75 -11.75
N LYS A 26 -13.27 1.11 -12.45
CA LYS A 26 -13.01 0.64 -13.81
C LYS A 26 -12.35 -0.74 -13.85
N TYR A 27 -11.42 -1.01 -12.94
CA TYR A 27 -10.56 -2.19 -13.00
C TYR A 27 -10.69 -3.13 -11.81
N GLY A 28 -11.14 -2.64 -10.65
CA GLY A 28 -11.30 -3.45 -9.43
C GLY A 28 -12.46 -4.47 -9.51
N PRO A 29 -12.63 -5.30 -8.46
CA PRO A 29 -11.74 -5.45 -7.31
C PRO A 29 -10.40 -6.11 -7.69
N PHE A 30 -9.35 -5.84 -6.90
CA PHE A 30 -8.04 -6.47 -7.05
C PHE A 30 -7.84 -7.52 -5.97
N GLN A 31 -7.32 -8.70 -6.33
CA GLN A 31 -7.07 -9.74 -5.33
C GLN A 31 -5.85 -9.40 -4.46
N LEU A 32 -4.87 -8.68 -5.03
CA LEU A 32 -3.71 -8.21 -4.31
C LEU A 32 -3.25 -6.86 -4.84
N ALA A 33 -2.87 -5.98 -3.93
CA ALA A 33 -2.17 -4.74 -4.24
C ALA A 33 -0.82 -4.70 -3.52
N ALA A 34 0.18 -4.11 -4.16
CA ALA A 34 1.42 -3.70 -3.55
C ALA A 34 1.48 -2.16 -3.56
N ILE A 35 1.41 -1.57 -2.37
CA ILE A 35 1.24 -0.11 -2.17
C ILE A 35 2.42 0.40 -1.35
N LEU A 36 3.08 1.46 -1.83
CA LEU A 36 4.15 2.13 -1.10
C LEU A 36 3.67 2.70 0.25
N ILE A 37 4.48 2.57 1.30
CA ILE A 37 4.16 3.13 2.63
C ILE A 37 5.30 3.97 3.23
N GLY A 38 6.49 3.97 2.62
CA GLY A 38 7.66 4.74 3.08
C GLY A 38 8.03 5.90 2.15
N CYS A 39 9.09 6.64 2.53
CA CYS A 39 9.60 7.82 1.83
C CYS A 39 8.61 9.00 1.80
N TYR A 40 7.88 9.20 2.91
CA TYR A 40 6.80 10.18 2.96
C TYR A 40 7.13 11.45 3.74
N CYS A 41 8.27 11.54 4.45
CA CYS A 41 8.60 12.64 5.36
C CYS A 41 9.78 13.48 4.84
N PRO A 42 9.76 14.82 4.91
CA PRO A 42 8.70 15.67 5.43
C PRO A 42 7.57 15.89 4.42
N ARG A 43 6.31 15.96 4.90
CA ARG A 43 5.12 16.06 4.02
C ARG A 43 5.14 17.27 3.09
N TRP A 44 5.71 18.40 3.50
CA TRP A 44 5.74 19.59 2.64
C TRP A 44 6.54 19.37 1.34
N PHE A 45 7.50 18.43 1.34
CA PHE A 45 8.33 18.10 0.19
C PHE A 45 7.89 16.80 -0.50
N MET A 46 7.55 15.77 0.29
CA MET A 46 7.27 14.43 -0.24
C MET A 46 5.82 14.25 -0.71
N LYS A 47 4.84 15.04 -0.23
CA LYS A 47 3.41 14.74 -0.44
C LYS A 47 2.97 14.64 -1.92
N SER A 48 3.58 15.40 -2.83
CA SER A 48 3.23 15.36 -4.25
C SER A 48 3.73 14.11 -4.98
N GLN A 49 4.69 13.39 -4.40
CA GLN A 49 5.43 12.28 -5.03
C GLN A 49 5.35 10.97 -4.26
N HIS A 50 5.04 11.02 -2.95
CA HIS A 50 4.95 9.86 -2.07
C HIS A 50 3.76 10.01 -1.10
N ILE A 51 2.91 9.00 -1.11
CA ILE A 51 1.83 8.84 -0.13
C ILE A 51 2.38 8.48 1.26
N ASN A 52 1.62 8.78 2.30
CA ASN A 52 1.89 8.28 3.64
C ASN A 52 1.12 6.96 3.91
N PRO A 53 1.39 6.28 5.05
CA PRO A 53 0.72 5.03 5.40
C PRO A 53 -0.81 5.11 5.45
N GLU A 54 -1.39 6.22 5.91
CA GLU A 54 -2.85 6.39 5.96
C GLU A 54 -3.47 6.53 4.57
N GLU A 55 -2.81 7.28 3.68
CA GLU A 55 -3.20 7.39 2.26
C GLU A 55 -3.08 6.03 1.56
N ALA A 56 -2.12 5.17 1.93
CA ALA A 56 -2.02 3.81 1.42
C ALA A 56 -3.24 2.94 1.80
N VAL A 57 -3.74 3.06 3.04
CA VAL A 57 -4.98 2.39 3.47
C VAL A 57 -6.19 2.92 2.70
N ALA A 58 -6.26 4.23 2.46
CA ALA A 58 -7.33 4.81 1.64
C ALA A 58 -7.31 4.27 0.20
N ILE A 59 -6.12 4.15 -0.42
CA ILE A 59 -5.99 3.55 -1.75
C ILE A 59 -6.52 2.12 -1.76
N HIS A 60 -6.14 1.28 -0.78
CA HIS A 60 -6.65 -0.09 -0.65
C HIS A 60 -8.19 -0.13 -0.75
N THR A 61 -8.88 0.74 0.00
CA THR A 61 -10.35 0.84 -0.04
C THR A 61 -10.86 1.35 -1.40
N HIS A 62 -10.25 2.41 -1.96
CA HIS A 62 -10.70 3.00 -3.22
C HIS A 62 -10.58 2.06 -4.41
N ILE A 63 -9.51 1.26 -4.46
CA ILE A 63 -9.28 0.29 -5.53
C ILE A 63 -10.03 -1.02 -5.30
N LYS A 64 -10.69 -1.18 -4.14
CA LYS A 64 -11.40 -2.40 -3.72
C LYS A 64 -10.44 -3.60 -3.73
N ALA A 65 -9.27 -3.44 -3.14
CA ALA A 65 -8.32 -4.53 -2.99
C ALA A 65 -8.80 -5.49 -1.88
N GLU A 66 -8.70 -6.79 -2.11
CA GLU A 66 -8.95 -7.81 -1.08
C GLU A 66 -7.76 -7.90 -0.12
N HIS A 67 -6.55 -7.81 -0.64
CA HIS A 67 -5.31 -7.86 0.13
C HIS A 67 -4.35 -6.76 -0.32
N THR A 68 -3.57 -6.21 0.60
CA THR A 68 -2.54 -5.20 0.32
C THR A 68 -1.27 -5.47 1.10
N MET A 69 -0.17 -5.57 0.35
CA MET A 69 1.19 -5.62 0.86
C MET A 69 1.80 -4.22 0.88
N GLY A 70 2.18 -3.73 2.06
CA GLY A 70 2.95 -2.50 2.22
C GLY A 70 4.40 -2.68 1.75
N ILE A 71 4.81 -1.89 0.75
CA ILE A 71 6.14 -1.93 0.13
C ILE A 71 6.86 -0.57 0.26
N HIS A 72 8.06 -0.44 -0.32
CA HIS A 72 8.82 0.82 -0.35
C HIS A 72 9.19 1.37 1.04
N TRP A 73 9.36 0.48 2.01
CA TRP A 73 9.81 0.80 3.36
C TRP A 73 10.90 -0.18 3.78
N GLY A 74 11.61 0.16 4.85
CA GLY A 74 12.50 -0.79 5.49
C GLY A 74 13.68 -1.25 4.61
N THR A 75 14.17 -0.45 3.65
CA THR A 75 15.27 -0.91 2.78
C THR A 75 16.36 0.14 2.57
N TYR A 76 15.99 1.35 2.15
CA TYR A 76 16.94 2.43 1.87
C TYR A 76 16.49 3.73 2.54
N GLU A 77 17.46 4.54 2.94
CA GLU A 77 17.25 5.94 3.35
C GLU A 77 17.24 6.82 2.09
N MET A 78 16.06 7.28 1.68
CA MET A 78 15.84 7.95 0.39
C MET A 78 15.57 9.45 0.52
N GLY A 79 16.37 10.12 1.38
CA GLY A 79 16.20 11.56 1.65
C GLY A 79 14.90 11.89 2.39
N SER A 80 14.33 10.88 3.04
CA SER A 80 13.11 10.97 3.83
C SER A 80 13.44 10.90 5.31
N ASN A 81 12.73 11.68 6.14
CA ASN A 81 13.09 11.91 7.54
C ASN A 81 12.35 11.02 8.55
N GLU A 82 11.56 10.03 8.11
CA GLU A 82 10.89 9.09 9.00
C GLU A 82 11.87 8.06 9.60
N PRO A 83 11.66 7.61 10.85
CA PRO A 83 12.32 6.43 11.37
C PRO A 83 11.99 5.19 10.53
N TYR A 84 12.99 4.35 10.30
CA TYR A 84 12.93 3.20 9.39
C TYR A 84 11.75 2.22 9.65
N MET A 85 11.34 2.02 10.90
CA MET A 85 10.22 1.13 11.27
C MET A 85 8.85 1.82 11.27
N GLU A 86 8.82 3.15 11.35
CA GLU A 86 7.58 3.93 11.48
C GLU A 86 6.58 3.69 10.33
N PRO A 87 6.98 3.59 9.04
CA PRO A 87 6.06 3.26 7.96
C PRO A 87 5.20 2.03 8.22
N ARG A 88 5.81 0.92 8.66
CA ARG A 88 5.12 -0.33 8.96
C ARG A 88 4.17 -0.16 10.14
N GLU A 89 4.64 0.48 11.20
CA GLU A 89 3.86 0.66 12.43
C GLU A 89 2.61 1.50 12.16
N LEU A 90 2.74 2.63 11.46
CA LEU A 90 1.61 3.47 11.10
C LEU A 90 0.68 2.79 10.10
N PHE A 91 1.21 2.05 9.13
CA PHE A 91 0.39 1.31 8.16
C PHE A 91 -0.49 0.26 8.84
N LEU A 92 0.08 -0.55 9.74
CA LEU A 92 -0.67 -1.56 10.48
C LEU A 92 -1.65 -0.93 11.47
N LYS A 93 -1.26 0.18 12.11
CA LYS A 93 -2.15 0.94 13.00
C LYS A 93 -3.34 1.54 12.24
N ALA A 94 -3.10 2.11 11.06
CA ALA A 94 -4.17 2.65 10.22
C ALA A 94 -5.14 1.57 9.72
N ALA A 95 -4.67 0.32 9.62
CA ALA A 95 -5.45 -0.84 9.19
C ALA A 95 -6.26 -1.52 10.32
N GLU A 96 -6.17 -1.08 11.58
CA GLU A 96 -6.82 -1.74 12.74
C GLU A 96 -8.35 -1.91 12.61
N HIS A 97 -8.99 -1.11 11.75
CA HIS A 97 -10.43 -1.17 11.49
C HIS A 97 -10.83 -2.15 10.37
N LEU A 98 -9.86 -2.79 9.71
CA LEU A 98 -10.04 -3.74 8.63
C LEU A 98 -9.89 -5.18 9.13
N SER A 99 -10.33 -6.15 8.35
CA SER A 99 -10.23 -7.56 8.76
C SER A 99 -8.77 -8.01 8.79
N GLU A 100 -8.47 -8.96 9.67
CA GLU A 100 -7.14 -9.53 9.79
C GLU A 100 -6.66 -10.09 8.44
N GLY A 101 -5.46 -9.68 8.01
CA GLY A 101 -4.85 -10.13 6.76
C GLY A 101 -5.26 -9.34 5.51
N GLU A 102 -6.16 -8.36 5.61
CA GLU A 102 -6.44 -7.45 4.49
C GLU A 102 -5.22 -6.58 4.18
N LEU A 103 -4.52 -6.08 5.19
CA LEU A 103 -3.30 -5.30 5.05
C LEU A 103 -2.15 -5.96 5.83
N PHE A 104 -0.99 -6.07 5.21
CA PHE A 104 0.17 -6.69 5.82
C PHE A 104 1.49 -6.19 5.22
N THR A 105 2.58 -6.54 5.89
CA THR A 105 3.95 -6.42 5.38
C THR A 105 4.62 -7.77 5.46
N VAL A 106 5.68 -7.97 4.68
CA VAL A 106 6.50 -9.20 4.74
C VAL A 106 7.94 -8.86 5.12
N CYS A 107 8.64 -9.83 5.70
CA CYS A 107 10.09 -9.74 5.87
C CYS A 107 10.81 -9.83 4.52
N HIS A 108 12.03 -9.29 4.42
CA HIS A 108 12.85 -9.46 3.22
C HIS A 108 13.08 -10.94 2.91
N GLY A 109 12.70 -11.37 1.70
CA GLY A 109 12.82 -12.77 1.26
C GLY A 109 11.65 -13.68 1.68
N GLU A 110 10.70 -13.18 2.48
CA GLU A 110 9.48 -13.94 2.80
C GLU A 110 8.54 -14.02 1.59
N THR A 111 7.86 -15.16 1.45
CA THR A 111 6.83 -15.36 0.43
C THR A 111 5.46 -15.44 1.08
N TRP A 112 4.59 -14.49 0.75
CA TRP A 112 3.16 -14.60 1.08
C TRP A 112 2.46 -15.55 0.11
N LYS A 113 1.73 -16.53 0.63
CA LYS A 113 0.96 -17.50 -0.15
C LYS A 113 -0.52 -17.39 0.23
N HIS A 114 -1.32 -16.92 -0.71
CA HIS A 114 -2.77 -16.96 -0.58
C HIS A 114 -3.31 -18.22 -1.27
N LEU A 115 -3.74 -19.18 -0.46
CA LEU A 115 -4.39 -20.38 -0.95
C LEU A 115 -5.87 -20.04 -1.21
N GLN A 116 -6.22 -19.81 -2.48
CA GLN A 116 -7.62 -19.78 -2.89
C GLN A 116 -8.23 -21.16 -2.61
N LYS A 117 -9.30 -21.21 -1.83
CA LYS A 117 -10.16 -22.40 -1.72
C LYS A 117 -11.00 -22.56 -2.98
#